data_AF-A0A534KCS6-F1
#
_entry.id   AF-A0A534KCS6-F1
#
_cell.length_a   1.000
_cell.length_b   1.000
_cell.length_c   1.000
_cell.angle_alpha   90.00
_cell.angle_beta   90.00
_cell.angle_gamma   90.00
#
_symmetry.space_group_name_H-M   'P 1'
#
loop_
_entity.id
_entity.type
_entity.pdbx_description
1 polymer ?
#
loop_
_entity_poly.entity_id
_entity_poly.type
_entity_poly.pdbx_seq_one_letter_code
_entity_poly.pdbx_strand_id
1 'polypeptide(L)' 'DIAERLVKEHPGKVKEVWVRIVSQIGTPIDEPQAATAQIIPEKGTKIGSLQKDAESLIDEELSKIYKLTDRIVAGKARCF' A
#
# COMPACT_ATOMS: atom_id res chain seq x y z
N ASP A 1 0.06 -0.41 6.58
CA ASP A 1 1.13 0.46 6.03
C ASP A 1 0.72 1.10 4.72
N ILE A 2 0.69 0.40 3.58
CA ILE A 2 0.34 0.98 2.27
C ILE A 2 -0.97 1.78 2.30
N ALA A 3 -2.08 1.15 2.72
CA ALA A 3 -3.40 1.81 2.75
C ALA A 3 -3.43 3.03 3.68
N GLU A 4 -2.82 2.92 4.86
CA GLU A 4 -2.74 4.00 5.85
C GLU A 4 -1.92 5.18 5.33
N ARG A 5 -0.77 4.88 4.70
CA ARG A 5 0.13 5.86 4.13
C ARG A 5 -0.54 6.60 2.95
N LEU A 6 -1.29 5.90 2.11
CA LEU A 6 -2.09 6.51 1.04
C LEU A 6 -3.10 7.55 1.54
N VAL A 7 -3.83 7.22 2.60
CA VAL A 7 -4.80 8.14 3.23
C VAL A 7 -4.07 9.33 3.87
N LYS A 8 -2.95 9.08 4.54
CA LYS A 8 -2.16 10.11 5.23
C LYS A 8 -1.51 11.12 4.28
N GLU A 9 -0.98 10.66 3.15
CA GLU A 9 -0.35 11.53 2.13
C GLU A 9 -1.39 12.30 1.28
N HIS A 10 -2.65 11.86 1.28
CA HIS A 10 -3.73 12.47 0.50
C HIS A 10 -4.93 12.91 1.36
N PRO A 11 -4.73 13.84 2.33
CA PRO A 11 -5.77 14.24 3.25
C PRO A 11 -6.96 14.89 2.52
N GLY A 12 -8.17 14.45 2.83
CA GLY A 12 -9.41 14.96 2.25
C GLY A 12 -9.63 14.62 0.77
N LYS A 13 -8.75 13.83 0.15
CA LYS A 13 -8.85 13.38 -1.24
C LYS A 13 -9.32 11.94 -1.38
N VAL A 14 -9.12 11.15 -0.33
CA VAL A 14 -9.35 9.71 -0.31
C VAL A 14 -10.39 9.41 0.76
N LYS A 15 -11.52 8.84 0.32
CA LYS A 15 -12.60 8.41 1.21
C LYS A 15 -12.34 7.02 1.77
N GLU A 16 -11.88 6.11 0.91
CA GLU A 16 -11.64 4.72 1.27
C GLU A 16 -10.54 4.10 0.40
N VAL A 17 -9.75 3.20 0.97
CA VAL A 17 -8.69 2.47 0.26
C VAL A 17 -8.73 1.00 0.68
N TRP A 18 -8.71 0.14 -0.32
CA TRP A 18 -8.54 -1.29 -0.16
C TRP A 18 -7.26 -1.72 -0.84
N VAL A 19 -6.41 -2.46 -0.13
CA VAL A 19 -5.18 -3.01 -0.69
C VAL A 19 -5.25 -4.53 -0.66
N ARG A 20 -4.94 -5.16 -1.80
CA ARG A 20 -4.83 -6.62 -1.93
C ARG A 20 -3.44 -6.95 -2.49
N ILE A 21 -2.77 -7.90 -1.84
CA ILE A 21 -1.46 -8.39 -2.27
C ILE A 21 -1.59 -9.90 -2.46
N VAL A 22 -1.15 -10.38 -3.61
CA VAL A 22 -1.18 -11.80 -3.98
C VAL A 22 0.24 -12.23 -4.30
N SER A 23 0.80 -13.12 -3.48
CA SER A 23 2.11 -13.72 -3.70
C SER A 23 2.05 -14.87 -4.69
N GLN A 24 3.18 -15.22 -5.28
CA GLN A 24 3.35 -16.43 -6.08
C GLN A 24 4.49 -17.28 -5.49
N ILE A 25 4.24 -18.59 -5.35
CA ILE A 25 5.26 -19.54 -4.86
C ILE A 25 6.43 -19.56 -5.84
N GLY A 26 7.65 -19.39 -5.32
CA GLY A 26 8.88 -19.36 -6.11
C GLY A 26 9.31 -17.97 -6.59
N THR A 27 8.50 -16.94 -6.33
CA THR A 27 8.82 -15.54 -6.64
C THR A 27 9.28 -14.80 -5.38
N PRO A 28 10.20 -13.83 -5.48
CA PRO A 28 10.53 -12.93 -4.36
C PRO A 28 9.27 -12.24 -3.79
N ILE A 29 9.25 -12.03 -2.48
CA ILE A 29 8.08 -11.46 -1.79
C ILE A 29 7.84 -9.98 -2.11
N ASP A 30 8.87 -9.28 -2.56
CA ASP A 30 8.85 -7.91 -3.06
C ASP A 30 8.32 -7.80 -4.50
N GLU A 31 8.21 -8.93 -5.22
CA GLU A 31 7.63 -9.01 -6.56
C GLU A 31 6.34 -9.87 -6.53
N PRO A 32 5.24 -9.36 -5.94
CA PRO A 32 3.99 -10.11 -5.89
C PRO A 32 3.40 -10.31 -7.29
N GLN A 33 2.64 -11.39 -7.47
CA GLN A 33 1.87 -11.63 -8.70
C GLN A 33 0.90 -10.49 -9.00
N ALA A 34 0.30 -9.92 -7.94
CA ALA A 34 -0.52 -8.73 -8.03
C ALA A 34 -0.46 -7.93 -6.72
N ALA A 35 -0.26 -6.62 -6.85
CA ALA A 35 -0.52 -5.64 -5.81
C ALA A 35 -1.56 -4.67 -6.34
N THR A 36 -2.75 -4.67 -5.74
CA THR A 36 -3.89 -3.87 -6.21
C THR A 36 -4.35 -2.93 -5.11
N ALA A 37 -4.37 -1.64 -5.40
CA ALA A 37 -5.03 -0.64 -4.56
C ALA A 37 -6.32 -0.15 -5.24
N GLN A 38 -7.44 -0.32 -4.55
CA GLN A 38 -8.73 0.21 -4.95
C GLN A 38 -9.03 1.44 -4.10
N ILE A 39 -9.08 2.60 -4.75
CA ILE A 39 -9.22 3.90 -4.09
C ILE A 39 -10.61 4.45 -4.42
N ILE A 40 -11.37 4.79 -3.39
CA ILE A 40 -12.61 5.57 -3.52
C ILE A 40 -12.25 7.04 -3.22
N PRO A 41 -12.21 7.91 -4.23
CA PRO A 41 -11.88 9.32 -4.02
C PRO A 41 -13.02 10.06 -3.32
N GLU A 42 -12.68 11.14 -2.63
CA GLU A 42 -13.65 12.11 -2.13
C GLU A 42 -14.32 12.90 -3.26
N LYS A 43 -15.50 13.46 -2.99
CA LYS A 43 -16.27 14.22 -3.97
C LYS A 43 -15.43 15.39 -4.52
N GLY A 44 -15.22 15.41 -5.83
CA GLY A 44 -14.45 16.45 -6.51
C GLY A 44 -12.98 16.10 -6.78
N THR A 45 -12.49 14.95 -6.32
CA THR A 45 -11.11 14.50 -6.58
C THR A 45 -11.03 13.61 -7.83
N LYS A 46 -10.07 13.90 -8.72
CA LYS A 46 -9.79 13.07 -9.89
C LYS A 46 -8.88 11.90 -9.55
N ILE A 47 -9.37 10.68 -9.76
CA ILE A 47 -8.61 9.45 -9.46
C ILE A 47 -7.29 9.34 -10.24
N GLY A 48 -7.23 9.86 -11.47
CA GLY A 48 -6.01 9.83 -12.28
C GLY A 48 -4.83 10.57 -11.67
N SER A 49 -5.07 11.53 -10.77
CA SER A 49 -3.98 12.17 -10.01
C SER A 49 -3.43 11.27 -8.90
N LEU A 50 -4.28 10.44 -8.31
CA LEU A 50 -3.91 9.53 -7.21
C LEU A 50 -3.25 8.25 -7.71
N GLN A 51 -3.50 7.86 -8.96
CA GLN A 51 -3.06 6.57 -9.48
C GLN A 51 -1.52 6.43 -9.50
N LYS A 52 -0.81 7.40 -10.09
CA LYS A 52 0.66 7.37 -10.16
C LYS A 52 1.32 7.43 -8.78
N ASP A 53 0.76 8.25 -7.90
CA ASP A 53 1.24 8.40 -6.54
C ASP A 53 1.03 7.08 -5.76
N ALA A 54 -0.13 6.43 -5.94
CA ALA A 54 -0.41 5.14 -5.34
C ALA A 54 0.48 4.01 -5.86
N GLU A 55 0.71 3.94 -7.17
CA GLU A 55 1.63 2.96 -7.77
C GLU A 55 3.04 3.14 -7.20
N SER A 56 3.54 4.38 -7.14
CA SER A 56 4.88 4.69 -6.62
C SER A 56 5.00 4.35 -5.13
N LEU A 57 3.97 4.62 -4.34
CA LEU A 57 3.94 4.32 -2.91
C LEU A 57 3.92 2.80 -2.66
N ILE A 58 3.15 2.04 -3.45
CA ILE A 58 3.11 0.57 -3.35
C ILE A 58 4.49 -0.01 -3.65
N ASP A 59 5.13 0.43 -4.73
CA ASP A 59 6.47 -0.02 -5.13
C ASP A 59 7.52 0.29 -4.05
N GLU A 60 7.46 1.50 -3.49
CA GLU A 60 8.36 1.92 -2.41
C GLU A 60 8.18 1.04 -1.15
N GLU A 61 6.94 0.72 -0.77
CA GLU A 61 6.66 -0.13 0.40
C GLU A 61 7.06 -1.59 0.14
N LEU A 62 6.83 -2.12 -1.06
CA LEU A 62 7.28 -3.46 -1.46
C LEU A 62 8.81 -3.58 -1.43
N SER A 63 9.53 -2.56 -1.91
CA SER A 63 11.00 -2.54 -1.85
C SER A 63 11.56 -2.60 -0.42
N LYS A 64 10.74 -2.20 0.58
CA LYS A 64 11.09 -2.17 2.01
C LYS A 64 10.51 -3.34 2.78
N ILE A 65 9.86 -4.30 2.13
CA ILE A 65 9.10 -5.37 2.79
C ILE A 65 9.96 -6.20 3.74
N TYR A 66 11.27 -6.37 3.47
CA TYR A 66 12.18 -7.08 4.35
C TYR A 66 12.35 -6.41 5.74
N LYS A 67 12.16 -5.08 5.83
CA LYS A 67 12.16 -4.35 7.12
C LYS A 67 10.91 -4.61 7.96
N LEU A 68 9.85 -5.14 7.35
CA LEU A 68 8.63 -5.51 8.07
C LEU A 68 8.93 -6.61 9.09
N THR A 69 9.79 -7.57 8.75
CA THR A 69 10.23 -8.63 9.65
C THR A 69 10.83 -8.05 10.93
N ASP A 70 11.74 -7.09 10.81
CA ASP A 70 12.36 -6.42 11.96
C ASP A 70 11.32 -5.69 12.82
N ARG A 71 10.33 -5.05 12.19
CA ARG A 71 9.25 -4.34 12.89
C ARG A 71 8.31 -5.29 13.63
N ILE A 72 8.03 -6.47 13.06
CA ILE A 72 7.24 -7.51 13.72
C ILE A 72 7.99 -8.01 14.96
N VAL A 73 9.29 -8.35 14.81
CA VAL A 73 10.12 -8.81 15.93
C VAL A 73 10.24 -7.75 17.03
N ALA A 74 10.35 -6.48 16.65
CA ALA A 74 10.39 -5.36 17.60
C ALA A 74 9.03 -5.00 18.24
N GLY A 75 7.94 -5.72 17.91
CA GLY A 75 6.59 -5.43 18.41
C GLY A 75 6.00 -4.11 17.90
N LYS A 76 6.53 -3.57 16.80
CA LYS A 76 6.12 -2.29 16.19
C LYS A 76 5.14 -2.47 15.02
N ALA A 77 4.82 -3.71 14.66
CA ALA A 77 3.80 -4.03 13.67
C ALA A 77 2.54 -4.52 14.38
N ARG A 78 1.37 -4.05 13.92
CA ARG A 78 0.08 -4.53 14.43
C ARG A 78 -0.23 -5.89 13.83
N CYS A 79 -0.42 -6.91 14.69
CA CYS A 79 -0.74 -8.28 14.26
C CYS A 79 -2.19 -8.69 14.54
N PHE A 80 -2.92 -7.93 15.37
CA PHE A 80 -4.34 -8.13 15.73
C PHE A 80 -5.01 -6.82 16.18
#